data_AF-I1BHZ2-F1
#
_entry.id   AF-I1BHZ2-F1
#
_cell.length_a   1.000
_cell.length_b   1.000
_cell.length_c   1.000
_cell.angle_alpha   90.00
_cell.angle_beta   90.00
_cell.angle_gamma   90.00
#
_symmetry.space_group_name_H-M   'P 1'
#
loop_
_entity.id
_entity.type
_entity.pdbx_description
1 polymer ?
#
loop_
_entity_poly.entity_id
_entity_poly.type
_entity_poly.pdbx_seq_one_letter_code
_entity_poly.pdbx_strand_id
1 'polypeptide(L)'
;MGQLRKRCAAFLDIVQEDIYPLYYKIIKKPICMRDIKKRIYSGYYKSIEEFQSDFHLMFENAKAFNEESSTVYKDAEGLKVIQNYNTKK
;
A
#
# COMPACT_ATOMS: atom_id res chain seq x y z
N MET A 1 -2.51 -0.30 26.89
CA MET A 1 -1.32 0.30 26.28
C MET A 1 -1.48 0.26 24.76
N GLY A 2 -1.83 1.39 24.14
CA GLY A 2 -2.07 1.46 22.70
C GLY A 2 -0.75 1.32 21.97
N GLN A 3 -0.57 0.25 21.20
CA GLN A 3 0.59 0.08 20.36
C GLN A 3 0.59 1.23 19.34
N LEU A 4 1.57 2.12 19.45
CA LEU A 4 1.78 3.23 18.52
C LEU A 4 2.12 2.61 17.16
N ARG A 5 1.10 2.29 16.36
CA ARG A 5 1.29 1.93 14.94
C ARG A 5 1.94 3.14 14.28
N LYS A 6 3.26 3.08 14.08
CA LYS A 6 3.96 4.04 13.22
C LYS A 6 3.22 4.04 11.89
N ARG A 7 2.73 5.20 11.46
CA ARG A 7 1.87 5.43 10.28
C ARG A 7 2.31 4.66 9.02
N CYS A 8 3.62 4.47 8.87
CA CYS A 8 4.24 3.76 7.76
C CYS A 8 4.09 2.23 7.82
N ALA A 9 3.92 1.63 9.01
CA ALA A 9 3.92 0.18 9.20
C ALA A 9 2.84 -0.53 8.38
N ALA A 10 1.67 0.11 8.19
CA ALA A 10 0.58 -0.44 7.39
C ALA A 10 0.93 -0.56 5.89
N PHE A 11 1.90 0.22 5.41
CA PHE A 11 2.37 0.17 4.02
C PHE A 11 3.71 -0.56 3.88
N LEU A 12 4.47 -0.73 4.97
CA LEU A 12 5.81 -1.32 4.93
C LEU A 12 5.78 -2.83 4.71
N ASP A 13 4.89 -3.53 5.40
CA ASP A 13 4.81 -4.99 5.42
C ASP A 13 3.36 -5.47 5.32
N ILE A 14 3.14 -6.59 4.66
CA ILE A 14 1.83 -7.27 4.64
C ILE A 14 1.56 -7.84 6.03
N VAL A 15 0.29 -7.77 6.46
CA VAL A 15 -0.17 -8.37 7.72
C VAL A 15 -0.08 -9.91 7.68
N GLN A 16 0.23 -10.54 8.81
CA GLN A 16 0.27 -12.01 8.88
C GLN A 16 -1.16 -12.59 8.78
N GLU A 17 -1.35 -13.64 7.98
CA GLU A 17 -2.66 -14.20 7.63
C GLU A 17 -3.38 -14.85 8.82
N ASP A 18 -2.63 -15.52 9.68
CA ASP A 18 -3.10 -16.10 10.95
C ASP A 18 -3.68 -15.05 11.90
N ILE A 19 -3.13 -13.82 11.90
CA ILE A 19 -3.64 -12.70 12.71
C ILE A 19 -4.78 -11.96 11.99
N TYR A 20 -4.70 -11.84 10.66
CA TYR A 20 -5.64 -11.05 9.85
C TYR A 20 -6.25 -11.87 8.69
N PRO A 21 -6.98 -12.96 8.96
CA PRO A 21 -7.50 -13.83 7.91
C PRO A 21 -8.53 -13.11 7.01
N LEU A 22 -9.24 -12.12 7.55
CA LEU A 22 -10.18 -11.33 6.79
C LEU A 22 -9.50 -10.44 5.73
N TYR A 23 -8.25 -10.02 5.98
CA TYR A 23 -7.49 -9.22 5.02
C TYR A 23 -7.33 -9.98 3.70
N TYR A 24 -6.96 -11.26 3.77
CA TYR A 24 -6.75 -12.12 2.60
C TYR A 24 -8.05 -12.55 1.90
N LYS A 25 -9.20 -12.41 2.58
CA LYS A 25 -10.53 -12.59 1.97
C LYS A 25 -10.98 -11.36 1.19
N ILE A 26 -10.65 -10.16 1.68
CA ILE A 26 -11.07 -8.90 1.09
C ILE A 26 -10.08 -8.45 -0.01
N ILE A 27 -8.78 -8.55 0.27
CA ILE A 27 -7.71 -8.04 -0.58
C ILE A 27 -7.18 -9.15 -1.49
N LYS A 28 -7.52 -9.04 -2.78
CA LYS A 28 -7.20 -10.05 -3.81
C LYS A 28 -5.73 -10.09 -4.21
N LYS A 29 -5.05 -8.93 -4.16
CA LYS A 29 -3.64 -8.79 -4.55
C LYS A 29 -2.87 -8.02 -3.49
N PRO A 30 -2.49 -8.67 -2.38
CA PRO A 30 -1.68 -8.06 -1.34
C PRO A 30 -0.36 -7.52 -1.91
N ILE A 31 0.02 -6.32 -1.50
CA ILE A 31 1.31 -5.71 -1.85
C ILE A 31 1.70 -4.69 -0.78
N CYS A 32 2.99 -4.58 -0.50
CA CYS A 32 3.55 -3.59 0.41
C CYS A 32 4.82 -2.93 -0.16
N MET A 33 5.31 -1.87 0.48
CA MET A 33 6.53 -1.16 0.08
C MET A 33 7.76 -2.07 0.04
N ARG A 34 7.86 -3.08 0.92
CA ARG A 34 8.97 -4.03 0.88
C ARG A 34 8.96 -4.87 -0.40
N ASP A 35 7.78 -5.28 -0.86
CA ASP A 35 7.63 -6.03 -2.11
C ASP A 35 7.96 -5.15 -3.32
N ILE A 36 7.45 -3.92 -3.33
CA ILE A 36 7.77 -2.95 -4.39
C ILE A 36 9.28 -2.69 -4.44
N LYS A 37 9.92 -2.47 -3.28
CA LYS A 37 11.37 -2.30 -3.18
C LYS A 37 12.13 -3.51 -3.74
N LYS A 38 11.72 -4.74 -3.41
CA LYS A 38 12.33 -5.96 -3.96
C LYS A 38 12.18 -6.02 -5.49
N ARG A 39 10.99 -5.70 -6.02
CA ARG A 39 10.70 -5.69 -7.47
C ARG A 39 11.56 -4.67 -8.23
N ILE A 40 11.81 -3.49 -7.64
CA ILE A 40 12.75 -2.51 -8.21
C ILE A 40 14.14 -3.13 -8.35
N TYR A 41 14.69 -3.71 -7.28
CA TYR A 41 16.06 -4.26 -7.31
C TYR A 41 16.22 -5.49 -8.17
N SER A 42 15.15 -6.26 -8.39
CA SER A 42 15.19 -7.41 -9.29
C SER A 42 15.03 -7.05 -10.76
N GLY A 43 14.80 -5.78 -11.11
CA GLY A 43 14.46 -5.36 -12.47
C GLY A 43 13.12 -5.93 -12.96
N TYR A 44 12.17 -6.18 -12.05
CA TYR A 44 10.86 -6.75 -12.38
C TYR A 44 10.05 -5.82 -13.27
N TYR A 45 10.11 -4.51 -13.00
CA TYR A 45 9.36 -3.50 -13.74
C TYR A 45 10.04 -3.20 -15.07
N LYS A 46 9.30 -3.40 -16.16
CA LYS A 46 9.73 -3.07 -17.52
C LYS A 46 9.45 -1.62 -17.88
N SER A 47 8.59 -0.96 -17.12
CA SER A 47 8.23 0.44 -17.32
C SER A 47 7.89 1.14 -16.01
N ILE A 48 7.87 2.47 -16.03
CA ILE A 48 7.52 3.30 -14.87
C ILE A 48 6.03 3.09 -14.51
N GLU A 49 5.19 2.84 -15.51
CA GLU A 49 3.74 2.62 -15.34
C GLU A 49 3.45 1.34 -14.54
N GLU A 50 4.22 0.26 -14.75
CA GLU A 50 4.10 -0.96 -13.95
C GLU A 50 4.46 -0.71 -12.47
N PHE A 51 5.53 0.05 -12.23
CA PHE A 51 5.92 0.48 -10.88
C PHE A 51 4.84 1.36 -10.22
N GLN A 52 4.31 2.33 -10.95
CA GLN A 52 3.25 3.22 -10.46
C GLN A 52 1.95 2.46 -10.16
N SER A 53 1.63 1.45 -10.95
CA SER A 53 0.44 0.60 -10.77
C SER A 53 0.49 -0.17 -9.45
N ASP A 54 1.66 -0.66 -9.06
CA ASP A 54 1.84 -1.34 -7.77
C ASP A 54 1.72 -0.39 -6.58
N PHE A 55 2.22 0.85 -6.69
CA PHE A 55 2.00 1.89 -5.69
C PHE A 55 0.51 2.23 -5.55
N HIS A 56 -0.19 2.38 -6.68
CA HIS A 56 -1.62 2.63 -6.69
C HIS A 56 -2.40 1.48 -6.04
N LEU A 57 -2.08 0.24 -6.40
CA LEU A 57 -2.68 -0.96 -5.81
C LEU A 57 -2.48 -1.02 -4.29
N MET A 58 -1.29 -0.67 -3.80
CA MET A 58 -1.01 -0.61 -2.36
C MET A 58 -1.95 0.38 -1.63
N PHE A 59 -2.17 1.56 -2.20
CA PHE A 59 -3.08 2.56 -1.62
C PHE A 59 -4.54 2.13 -1.70
N GLU A 60 -4.99 1.56 -2.82
CA GLU A 60 -6.36 1.07 -2.97
C GLU A 60 -6.63 -0.10 -2.01
N ASN A 61 -5.68 -1.00 -1.80
CA ASN A 61 -5.81 -2.07 -0.81
C ASN A 61 -5.94 -1.51 0.61
N ALA A 62 -5.16 -0.49 0.95
CA ALA A 62 -5.25 0.17 2.25
C ALA A 62 -6.63 0.82 2.44
N LYS A 63 -7.17 1.48 1.41
CA LYS A 63 -8.50 2.07 1.45
C LYS A 63 -9.63 1.04 1.50
N ALA A 64 -9.48 -0.09 0.81
CA ALA A 64 -10.50 -1.14 0.77
C ALA A 64 -10.63 -1.90 2.11
N PHE A 65 -9.55 -2.01 2.87
CA PHE A 65 -9.55 -2.73 4.14
C PHE A 65 -9.81 -1.85 5.36
N ASN A 66 -9.41 -0.58 5.32
CA ASN A 66 -9.51 0.33 6.47
C ASN A 66 -10.70 1.28 6.32
N GLU A 67 -11.36 1.60 7.45
CA GLU A 67 -12.47 2.56 7.47
C GLU A 67 -12.02 3.96 7.01
N GLU A 68 -12.90 4.71 6.36
CA GLU A 68 -12.60 6.07 5.85
C GLU A 68 -12.18 7.05 6.95
N SER A 69 -12.70 6.85 8.17
CA SER A 69 -12.38 7.65 9.34
C SER A 69 -10.94 7.40 9.84
N SER A 70 -10.37 6.24 9.50
CA SER A 70 -9.08 5.78 10.00
C SER A 70 -7.92 6.60 9.45
N THR A 71 -6.84 6.70 10.23
CA THR A 71 -5.61 7.36 9.81
C THR A 71 -5.00 6.72 8.56
N VAL A 72 -5.05 5.38 8.46
CA VAL A 72 -4.45 4.64 7.33
C VAL A 72 -5.16 4.97 6.01
N TYR A 73 -6.49 5.10 6.04
CA TYR A 73 -7.26 5.50 4.87
C TYR A 73 -6.89 6.92 4.41
N LYS A 74 -6.85 7.88 5.36
CA LYS A 74 -6.51 9.28 5.07
C LYS A 74 -5.08 9.43 4.55
N ASP A 75 -4.13 8.68 5.10
CA ASP A 75 -2.74 8.66 4.63
C ASP A 75 -2.65 8.11 3.19
N ALA A 76 -3.38 7.04 2.87
CA ALA A 76 -3.44 6.48 1.51
C ALA A 76 -4.02 7.49 0.50
N GLU A 77 -5.05 8.22 0.89
CA GLU A 77 -5.66 9.27 0.05
C GLU A 77 -4.67 10.42 -0.23
N GLY A 78 -3.99 10.93 0.79
CA GLY A 78 -2.99 11.99 0.62
C GLY A 78 -1.81 11.58 -0.26
N LEU A 79 -1.29 10.37 -0.10
CA LEU A 79 -0.17 9.87 -0.90
C LEU A 79 -0.54 9.65 -2.39
N LYS A 80 -1.78 9.23 -2.66
CA LYS A 80 -2.29 9.11 -4.04
C LYS A 80 -2.31 10.45 -4.77
N VAL A 81 -2.62 11.55 -4.07
CA VAL A 81 -2.60 12.91 -4.65
C VAL A 81 -1.19 13.32 -5.08
N ILE A 82 -0.17 13.04 -4.26
CA ILE A 82 1.23 13.37 -4.57
C ILE A 82 1.73 12.59 -5.80
N GLN A 83 1.35 11.32 -5.94
CA GLN A 83 1.70 10.51 -7.11
C GLN A 83 1.17 11.14 -8.42
N ASN A 84 -0.07 11.64 -8.41
CA ASN A 84 -0.70 12.25 -9.58
C ASN A 84 -0.16 13.64 -9.95
N TYR A 85 0.44 14.35 -8.99
CA TYR A 85 1.07 15.64 -9.25
C TYR A 85 2.39 15.49 -10.02
N ASN A 86 3.17 14.44 -9.71
CA ASN A 86 4.47 14.18 -10.33
C ASN A 86 4.39 13.62 -11.76
N THR A 87 3.23 13.15 -12.21
CA THR A 87 2.99 12.66 -13.58
C THR A 87 2.45 13.72 -14.53
N LYS A 88 2.17 14.94 -14.05
CA LYS A 88 1.65 16.07 -14.85
C LYS A 88 2.70 17.15 -15.18
N LYS A 89 3.99 16.88 -14.94
CA LYS A 89 5.12 17.68 -15.42
C LYS A 89 5.85 16.90 -16.49
#